data_AF-A0AAJ1TLM6-F1
#
_entry.id   AF-A0AAJ1TLM6-F1
#
_cell.length_a   1.000
_cell.length_b   1.000
_cell.length_c   1.000
_cell.angle_alpha   90.00
_cell.angle_beta   90.00
_cell.angle_gamma   90.00
#
_symmetry.space_group_name_H-M   'P 1'
#
loop_
_entity.id
_entity.type
_entity.pdbx_description
1 polymer ?
#
loop_
_entity_poly.entity_id
_entity_poly.type
_entity_poly.pdbx_seq_one_letter_code
_entity_poly.pdbx_strand_id
1 'polypeptide(L)'
;MSLLKWALFWTIAAVLSIGVLSYIWFESGLAVWGSNLKFGAGLFFAVALVVGGVLTTDKNYKAKTRSFYREEWSFICLLVTISLFGISLVFS
;
A
#
# COMPACT_ATOMS: atom_id res chain seq x y z
N MET A 1 11.31 -14.92 -2.47
CA MET A 1 11.78 -13.83 -3.38
C MET A 1 10.67 -13.18 -4.22
N SER A 2 9.46 -13.76 -4.32
CA SER A 2 8.33 -13.14 -5.06
C SER A 2 7.73 -11.91 -4.35
N LEU A 3 7.64 -11.91 -3.01
CA LEU A 3 6.96 -10.88 -2.23
C LEU A 3 7.55 -9.48 -2.40
N LEU A 4 8.88 -9.38 -2.35
CA LEU A 4 9.58 -8.10 -2.48
C LEU A 4 9.44 -7.53 -3.89
N LYS A 5 9.43 -8.38 -4.92
CA LYS A 5 9.14 -7.99 -6.31
C LYS A 5 7.70 -7.50 -6.47
N TRP A 6 6.73 -8.17 -5.85
CA TRP A 6 5.34 -7.76 -5.86
C TRP A 6 5.14 -6.44 -5.12
N ALA A 7 5.74 -6.27 -3.95
CA ALA A 7 5.70 -5.01 -3.22
C ALA A 7 6.30 -3.86 -4.03
N LEU A 8 7.46 -4.07 -4.67
CA LEU A 8 8.07 -3.09 -5.57
C LEU A 8 7.19 -2.76 -6.78
N PHE A 9 6.55 -3.77 -7.37
CA PHE A 9 5.62 -3.54 -8.48
C PHE A 9 4.44 -2.68 -8.04
N TRP A 10 3.84 -2.99 -6.88
CA TRP A 10 2.71 -2.24 -6.33
C TRP A 10 3.10 -0.84 -5.87
N THR A 11 4.29 -0.63 -5.32
CA THR A 11 4.76 0.73 -4.98
C THR A 11 4.95 1.57 -6.23
N ILE A 12 5.61 1.05 -7.26
CA ILE A 12 5.82 1.76 -8.52
C ILE A 12 4.47 2.09 -9.18
N ALA A 13 3.55 1.13 -9.23
CA ALA A 13 2.21 1.33 -9.78
C ALA A 13 1.42 2.40 -8.99
N ALA A 14 1.49 2.38 -7.66
CA ALA A 14 0.84 3.37 -6.81
C ALA A 14 1.44 4.77 -6.98
N VAL A 15 2.76 4.90 -7.00
CA VAL A 15 3.46 6.18 -7.21
C VAL A 15 3.12 6.75 -8.58
N LEU A 16 3.17 5.92 -9.64
CA LEU A 16 2.84 6.34 -11.00
C LEU A 16 1.37 6.73 -11.14
N SER A 17 0.44 5.94 -10.62
CA SER A 17 -0.99 6.26 -10.68
C SER A 17 -1.32 7.55 -9.94
N ILE A 18 -0.73 7.79 -8.77
CA ILE A 18 -0.88 9.04 -8.02
C ILE A 18 -0.23 10.21 -8.77
N GLY A 19 0.92 9.99 -9.41
CA GLY A 19 1.55 10.99 -10.29
C GLY A 19 0.69 11.38 -11.50
N VAL A 20 0.12 10.39 -12.19
CA VAL A 20 -0.77 10.60 -13.34
C VAL A 20 -2.07 11.29 -12.90
N LEU A 21 -2.69 10.85 -11.80
CA LEU A 21 -3.87 11.51 -11.23
C LEU A 21 -3.56 12.95 -10.83
N SER A 22 -2.39 13.20 -10.24
CA SER A 22 -1.96 14.55 -9.89
C SER A 22 -1.70 15.41 -11.12
N TYR A 23 -1.26 14.84 -12.23
CA TYR A 23 -1.06 15.56 -13.49
C TYR A 23 -2.37 15.92 -14.20
N ILE A 24 -3.39 15.04 -14.09
CA ILE A 24 -4.68 15.22 -14.79
C ILE A 24 -5.69 16.04 -13.97
N TRP A 25 -5.75 15.85 -12.65
CA TRP A 25 -6.82 16.38 -11.80
C TRP A 25 -6.40 17.41 -10.75
N PHE A 26 -5.11 17.51 -10.41
CA PHE A 26 -4.64 18.41 -9.35
C PHE A 26 -3.55 19.36 -9.87
N GLU A 27 -3.25 20.42 -9.11
CA GLU A 27 -2.11 21.29 -9.41
C GLU A 27 -0.80 20.48 -9.37
N SER A 28 0.08 20.74 -10.33
CA SER A 28 1.37 20.05 -10.52
C SER A 28 2.44 20.48 -9.50
N GLY A 29 2.03 20.78 -8.26
CA GLY A 29 2.93 21.14 -7.17
C GLY A 29 3.52 19.89 -6.51
N LEU A 30 4.85 19.82 -6.39
CA LEU A 30 5.53 18.71 -5.71
C LEU A 30 5.03 18.49 -4.27
N ALA A 31 4.71 19.57 -3.55
CA ALA A 31 4.16 19.51 -2.19
C ALA A 31 2.74 18.88 -2.15
N VAL A 32 1.90 19.18 -3.15
CA VAL A 32 0.56 18.60 -3.29
C VAL A 32 0.68 17.12 -3.64
N TRP A 33 1.63 16.77 -4.51
CA TRP A 33 1.93 15.39 -4.86
C TRP A 33 2.43 14.58 -3.64
N GLY A 34 3.30 15.15 -2.83
CA GLY A 34 3.72 14.58 -1.55
C GLY A 34 2.53 14.29 -0.64
N SER A 35 1.59 15.24 -0.50
CA SER A 35 0.36 15.06 0.28
C SER A 35 -0.54 13.92 -0.27
N ASN A 36 -0.73 13.86 -1.59
CA ASN A 36 -1.51 12.82 -2.26
C ASN A 36 -0.89 11.42 -2.06
N LEU A 37 0.44 11.32 -2.02
CA LEU A 37 1.15 10.08 -1.69
C LEU A 37 0.88 9.63 -0.23
N LYS A 38 0.78 10.56 0.74
CA LYS A 38 0.41 10.23 2.14
C LYS A 38 -1.01 9.67 2.20
N PHE A 39 -1.93 10.29 1.47
CA PHE A 39 -3.32 9.83 1.41
C PHE A 39 -3.42 8.42 0.78
N GLY A 40 -2.71 8.19 -0.32
CA GLY A 40 -2.59 6.88 -0.94
C GLY A 40 -1.98 5.83 0.00
N ALA A 41 -0.91 6.17 0.71
CA ALA A 41 -0.30 5.30 1.72
C ALA A 41 -1.31 4.92 2.82
N GLY A 42 -2.11 5.87 3.31
CA GLY A 42 -3.16 5.62 4.29
C GLY A 42 -4.23 4.62 3.81
N LEU A 43 -4.61 4.68 2.53
CA LEU A 43 -5.53 3.70 1.93
C LEU A 43 -4.93 2.29 1.90
N PHE A 44 -3.66 2.15 1.48
CA PHE A 44 -2.98 0.86 1.50
C PHE A 44 -2.84 0.31 2.92
N PHE A 45 -2.62 1.17 3.92
CA PHE A 45 -2.60 0.79 5.32
C PHE A 45 -3.94 0.27 5.81
N ALA A 46 -5.04 0.96 5.47
CA ALA A 46 -6.39 0.52 5.81
C ALA A 46 -6.71 -0.85 5.19
N VAL A 47 -6.34 -1.06 3.92
CA VAL A 47 -6.48 -2.36 3.25
C VAL A 47 -5.64 -3.43 3.96
N ALA A 48 -4.41 -3.11 4.37
CA ALA A 48 -3.58 -4.03 5.14
C ALA A 48 -4.23 -4.41 6.47
N LEU A 49 -4.84 -3.46 7.19
CA LEU A 49 -5.56 -3.72 8.42
C LEU A 49 -6.83 -4.54 8.20
N VAL A 50 -7.53 -4.41 7.08
CA VAL A 50 -8.68 -5.26 6.77
C VAL A 50 -8.22 -6.68 6.41
N VAL A 51 -7.19 -6.81 5.57
CA VAL A 51 -6.67 -8.12 5.15
C VAL A 51 -6.03 -8.86 6.32
N GLY A 52 -5.25 -8.16 7.14
CA GLY A 52 -4.62 -8.69 8.36
C GLY A 52 -5.59 -8.81 9.54
N GLY A 53 -6.49 -7.85 9.74
CA GLY A 53 -7.45 -7.83 10.85
C GLY A 53 -8.51 -8.92 10.78
N VAL A 54 -8.91 -9.35 9.57
CA VAL A 54 -9.78 -10.52 9.40
C VAL A 54 -9.10 -11.82 9.90
N LEU A 55 -7.79 -11.83 10.17
CA LEU A 55 -7.11 -12.96 10.84
C LEU A 55 -7.47 -13.08 12.33
N THR A 56 -7.92 -12.00 12.99
CA THR A 56 -8.31 -12.01 14.42
C THR A 56 -9.72 -12.56 14.66
N THR A 57 -10.51 -12.75 13.61
CA THR A 57 -11.82 -13.40 13.72
C THR A 57 -11.64 -14.92 13.76
N ASP A 58 -11.97 -15.50 14.91
CA ASP A 58 -11.91 -16.93 15.30
C ASP A 58 -12.31 -17.94 14.21
N LYS A 59 -13.20 -17.55 13.29
CA LYS A 59 -13.73 -18.41 12.22
C LYS A 59 -12.69 -18.88 11.20
N ASN A 60 -11.52 -18.23 11.10
CA ASN A 60 -10.50 -18.57 10.11
C ASN A 60 -9.38 -19.50 10.62
N TYR A 61 -9.35 -19.81 11.92
CA TYR A 61 -8.30 -20.64 12.54
C TYR A 61 -8.25 -22.09 12.01
N LYS A 62 -9.36 -22.58 11.42
CA LYS A 62 -9.45 -23.94 10.84
C LYS A 62 -8.91 -24.09 9.42
N ALA A 63 -8.67 -22.99 8.68
CA ALA A 63 -8.26 -23.04 7.27
C ALA A 63 -6.75 -22.80 7.10
N LYS A 64 -5.92 -23.70 7.64
CA LYS A 64 -4.44 -23.60 7.66
C LYS A 64 -3.77 -23.42 6.28
N THR A 65 -4.44 -23.71 5.17
CA THR A 65 -3.87 -23.60 3.80
C THR A 65 -4.09 -22.25 3.11
N ARG A 66 -5.04 -21.41 3.54
CA ARG A 66 -5.26 -20.06 2.97
C ARG A 66 -4.62 -18.92 3.76
N SER A 67 -4.11 -19.19 4.97
CA SER A 67 -3.49 -18.17 5.83
C SER A 67 -2.21 -17.61 5.22
N PHE A 68 -1.34 -18.48 4.70
CA PHE A 68 -0.01 -18.12 4.20
C PHE A 68 -0.07 -17.14 3.02
N TYR A 69 -0.89 -17.44 2.01
CA TYR A 69 -1.09 -16.53 0.87
C TYR A 69 -1.66 -15.17 1.31
N ARG A 70 -2.45 -15.13 2.38
CA ARG A 70 -3.16 -13.92 2.81
C ARG A 70 -2.32 -13.02 3.73
N GLU A 71 -1.48 -13.59 4.58
CA GLU A 71 -0.44 -12.87 5.33
C GLU A 71 0.55 -12.18 4.38
N GLU A 72 0.93 -12.88 3.30
CA GLU A 72 1.79 -12.34 2.25
C GLU A 72 1.24 -11.04 1.62
N TRP A 73 -0.08 -10.96 1.35
CA TRP A 73 -0.71 -9.75 0.82
C TRP A 73 -0.81 -8.61 1.82
N SER A 74 -1.10 -8.90 3.10
CA SER A 74 -1.10 -7.89 4.16
C SER A 74 0.30 -7.28 4.33
N PHE A 75 1.32 -8.12 4.29
CA PHE A 75 2.71 -7.70 4.40
C PHE A 75 3.14 -6.84 3.20
N ILE A 76 2.74 -7.23 1.98
CA ILE A 76 2.94 -6.41 0.78
C ILE A 76 2.31 -5.02 0.94
N CYS A 77 1.06 -4.94 1.41
CA CYS A 77 0.38 -3.64 1.59
C CYS A 77 1.09 -2.75 2.64
N LEU A 78 1.61 -3.34 3.73
CA LEU A 78 2.40 -2.60 4.72
C LEU A 78 3.72 -2.08 4.12
N LEU A 79 4.42 -2.90 3.35
CA LEU A 79 5.67 -2.51 2.70
C LEU A 79 5.42 -1.38 1.68
N VAL A 80 4.31 -1.47 0.94
CA VAL A 80 3.86 -0.43 0.00
C VAL A 80 3.55 0.87 0.74
N THR A 81 2.85 0.79 1.87
CA THR A 81 2.53 1.94 2.74
C THR A 81 3.79 2.66 3.21
N ILE A 82 4.74 1.92 3.80
CA ILE A 82 5.99 2.49 4.33
C ILE A 82 6.78 3.17 3.20
N SER A 83 6.83 2.52 2.03
CA SER A 83 7.54 3.04 0.86
C SER A 83 6.89 4.34 0.33
N LEU A 84 5.57 4.36 0.15
CA LEU A 84 4.83 5.56 -0.27
C LEU A 84 4.98 6.71 0.72
N PHE A 85 4.94 6.41 2.02
CA PHE A 85 5.14 7.40 3.07
C PHE A 85 6.57 7.94 3.07
N GLY A 86 7.57 7.07 2.90
CA GLY A 86 8.97 7.46 2.78
C GLY A 86 9.23 8.34 1.55
N ILE A 87 8.67 7.98 0.39
CA ILE A 87 8.76 8.80 -0.83
C ILE A 87 8.09 10.14 -0.59
N SER A 88 6.89 10.15 0.00
CA SER A 88 6.18 11.38 0.32
C SER A 88 7.01 12.36 1.14
N LEU A 89 7.77 11.90 2.15
CA LEU A 89 8.63 12.77 2.98
C LEU A 89 9.76 13.45 2.19
N VAL A 90 10.23 12.86 1.09
CA VAL A 90 11.26 13.46 0.24
C VAL A 90 10.71 14.63 -0.58
N PHE A 91 9.41 14.60 -0.88
CA PHE A 91 8.73 15.59 -1.71
C PHE A 91 7.74 16.47 -0.93
N SER A 92 7.74 16.38 0.41
CA SER A 92 6.85 17.10 1.32
C SER A 92 7.39 18.46 1.73
#